data_AF-A0A349PV60-F1
#
_entry.id   AF-A0A349PV60-F1
#
_cell.length_a   1.000
_cell.length_b   1.000
_cell.length_c   1.000
_cell.angle_alpha   90.00
_cell.angle_beta   90.00
_cell.angle_gamma   90.00
#
_symmetry.space_group_name_H-M   'P 1'
#
loop_
_entity.id
_entity.type
_entity.pdbx_description
1 polymer ?
#
loop_
_entity_poly.entity_id
_entity_poly.type
_entity_poly.pdbx_seq_one_letter_code
_entity_poly.pdbx_strand_id
1 'polypeptide(L)'
;TLIIMALGLVAFVFDSIAGVMFAKLLNLFCKNKVNPMVGAAGISAFPMSARVIQKMGQEADCTNHLLMHAVGANVAGQIASVLAGGMILNLVPQLMG
;
A
#
# COMPACT_ATOMS: atom_id res chain seq x y z
N THR A 1 6.65 -9.18 23.18
CA THR A 1 5.86 -9.72 22.04
C THR A 1 4.59 -8.93 21.77
N LEU A 2 3.73 -8.67 22.76
CA LEU A 2 2.50 -7.87 22.58
C LEU A 2 2.76 -6.47 22.00
N ILE A 3 3.81 -5.79 22.45
CA ILE A 3 4.20 -4.46 21.93
C ILE A 3 4.54 -4.52 20.43
N ILE A 4 5.25 -5.55 19.98
CA ILE A 4 5.62 -5.72 18.56
C ILE A 4 4.38 -5.96 17.71
N MET A 5 3.44 -6.78 18.19
CA MET A 5 2.17 -7.01 17.51
C MET A 5 1.34 -5.72 17.41
N ALA A 6 1.27 -4.94 18.48
CA ALA A 6 0.57 -3.66 18.50
C ALA A 6 1.23 -2.63 17.55
N LEU A 7 2.56 -2.51 17.57
CA LEU A 7 3.29 -1.63 16.65
C LEU A 7 3.08 -2.04 15.19
N GLY A 8 3.10 -3.34 14.89
CA GLY A 8 2.82 -3.86 13.55
C GLY A 8 1.41 -3.50 13.07
N LEU A 9 0.40 -3.68 13.93
CA LEU A 9 -0.98 -3.30 13.61
C LEU A 9 -1.11 -1.81 13.32
N VAL A 10 -0.52 -0.96 14.17
CA VAL A 10 -0.51 0.50 13.97
C VAL A 10 0.20 0.86 12.67
N ALA A 11 1.34 0.23 12.36
CA ALA A 11 2.06 0.44 11.11
C ALA A 11 1.20 0.11 9.87
N PHE A 12 0.48 -1.03 9.87
CA PHE A 12 -0.44 -1.40 8.78
C PHE A 12 -1.59 -0.40 8.58
N VAL A 13 -2.14 0.12 9.68
CA VAL A 13 -3.19 1.15 9.62
C VAL A 13 -2.66 2.44 9.00
N PHE A 14 -1.49 2.91 9.44
CA PHE A 14 -0.87 4.10 8.86
C PHE A 14 -0.49 3.91 7.39
N ASP A 15 0.00 2.73 7.00
CA ASP A 15 0.34 2.41 5.61
C ASP A 15 -0.91 2.50 4.70
N SER A 16 -2.03 1.94 5.16
CA SER A 16 -3.32 2.02 4.46
C SER A 16 -3.80 3.47 4.29
N ILE A 17 -3.75 4.25 5.37
CA ILE A 17 -4.17 5.66 5.37
C ILE A 17 -3.28 6.48 4.43
N ALA A 18 -1.96 6.31 4.53
CA ALA A 18 -0.99 7.00 3.71
C ALA A 18 -1.20 6.69 2.22
N GLY A 19 -1.42 5.43 1.86
CA GLY A 19 -1.69 5.02 0.47
C GLY A 19 -2.96 5.68 -0.10
N VAL A 20 -4.06 5.71 0.68
CA VAL A 20 -5.31 6.37 0.26
C VAL A 20 -5.13 7.88 0.13
N MET A 21 -4.46 8.52 1.10
CA MET A 21 -4.19 9.95 1.07
C MET A 21 -3.30 10.32 -0.12
N PHE A 22 -2.28 9.51 -0.41
CA PHE A 22 -1.42 9.70 -1.56
C PHE A 22 -2.19 9.60 -2.88
N ALA A 23 -3.07 8.61 -3.03
CA ALA A 23 -3.93 8.51 -4.22
C ALA A 23 -4.86 9.73 -4.37
N LYS A 24 -5.40 10.26 -3.27
CA LYS A 24 -6.18 11.51 -3.29
C LYS A 24 -5.34 12.72 -3.68
N LEU A 25 -4.09 12.79 -3.22
CA LEU A 25 -3.15 13.85 -3.57
C LEU A 25 -2.80 13.79 -5.07
N LEU A 26 -2.54 12.60 -5.62
CA LEU A 26 -2.33 12.41 -7.05
C LEU A 26 -3.53 12.88 -7.88
N ASN A 27 -4.75 12.63 -7.40
CA ASN A 27 -5.97 13.08 -8.06
C ASN A 27 -6.14 14.60 -8.15
N LEU A 28 -5.36 15.38 -7.37
CA LEU A 28 -5.35 16.84 -7.50
C LEU A 28 -4.61 17.30 -8.76
N PHE A 29 -3.63 16.53 -9.23
CA PHE A 29 -2.77 16.88 -10.37
C PHE A 29 -3.09 16.06 -11.63
N CYS A 30 -3.68 14.87 -11.49
CA CYS A 30 -3.99 13.99 -12.62
C CYS A 30 -5.31 14.38 -13.32
N LYS A 31 -5.29 14.43 -14.65
CA LYS A 31 -6.52 14.60 -15.47
C LYS A 31 -7.44 13.37 -15.37
N ASN A 32 -6.85 12.17 -15.37
CA ASN A 32 -7.56 10.91 -15.13
C ASN A 32 -7.43 10.54 -13.66
N LYS A 33 -8.55 10.61 -12.93
CA LYS A 33 -8.57 10.33 -11.49
C LYS A 33 -8.43 8.83 -11.22
N VAL A 34 -7.54 8.48 -10.32
CA VAL A 34 -7.33 7.13 -9.80
C VAL A 34 -8.30 6.89 -8.65
N ASN A 35 -8.91 5.71 -8.59
CA ASN A 35 -9.77 5.36 -7.45
C ASN A 35 -8.92 5.29 -6.16
N PRO A 36 -9.22 6.06 -5.11
CA PRO A 36 -8.46 6.06 -3.86
C PRO A 36 -8.33 4.68 -3.20
N MET A 37 -9.26 3.75 -3.45
CA MET A 37 -9.18 2.38 -2.96
C MET A 37 -7.97 1.63 -3.54
N VAL A 38 -7.52 1.97 -4.75
CA VAL A 38 -6.29 1.43 -5.35
C VAL A 38 -5.06 1.86 -4.54
N GLY A 39 -5.09 3.06 -3.94
CA GLY A 39 -4.03 3.54 -3.05
C GLY A 39 -3.87 2.66 -1.80
N ALA A 40 -4.97 2.18 -1.22
CA ALA A 40 -4.94 1.23 -0.11
C ALA A 40 -4.39 -0.15 -0.52
N ALA A 41 -4.43 -0.52 -1.81
CA ALA A 41 -3.87 -1.78 -2.28
C ALA A 41 -2.34 -1.82 -2.24
N GLY A 42 -1.68 -0.67 -2.04
CA GLY A 42 -0.22 -0.51 -2.05
C GLY A 42 0.53 -1.19 -0.91
N ILE A 43 -0.17 -1.77 0.07
CA ILE A 43 0.42 -2.57 1.15
C ILE A 43 1.06 -3.84 0.55
N SER A 44 2.24 -4.24 1.03
CA SER A 44 3.03 -5.39 0.53
C SER A 44 2.45 -6.79 0.84
N ALA A 45 1.13 -6.91 0.94
CA ALA A 45 0.41 -8.17 1.15
C ALA A 45 -0.09 -8.74 -0.19
N PHE A 46 0.82 -9.34 -0.97
CA PHE A 46 0.49 -9.88 -2.29
C PHE A 46 -0.02 -11.32 -2.26
N PRO A 47 -1.05 -11.68 -3.05
CA PRO A 47 -1.94 -10.83 -3.86
C PRO A 47 -3.17 -10.33 -3.07
N MET A 48 -3.25 -10.60 -1.77
CA MET A 48 -4.48 -10.46 -0.98
C MET A 48 -4.96 -9.02 -0.82
N SER A 49 -4.06 -8.04 -0.65
CA SER A 49 -4.43 -6.62 -0.56
C SER A 49 -5.25 -6.16 -1.77
N ALA A 50 -4.81 -6.53 -2.98
CA ALA A 50 -5.53 -6.22 -4.22
C ALA A 50 -6.89 -6.94 -4.32
N ARG A 51 -7.00 -8.17 -3.79
CA ARG A 51 -8.27 -8.91 -3.75
C ARG A 51 -9.26 -8.31 -2.75
N VAL A 52 -8.79 -7.82 -1.61
CA VAL A 52 -9.64 -7.12 -0.63
C VAL A 52 -10.21 -5.84 -1.24
N ILE A 53 -9.38 -5.08 -1.96
CA ILE A 53 -9.85 -3.89 -2.68
C ILE A 53 -10.82 -4.23 -3.80
N GLN A 54 -10.59 -5.31 -4.56
CA GLN A 54 -11.56 -5.79 -5.54
C GLN A 54 -12.91 -6.13 -4.89
N LYS A 55 -12.89 -6.83 -3.75
CA LYS A 55 -14.11 -7.19 -3.03
C LYS A 55 -14.87 -5.96 -2.54
N MET A 56 -14.19 -5.03 -1.86
CA MET A 56 -14.82 -3.78 -1.41
C MET A 56 -15.31 -2.92 -2.58
N GLY A 57 -14.58 -2.92 -3.69
CA GLY A 57 -14.97 -2.26 -4.93
C GLY A 57 -16.26 -2.83 -5.53
N GLN A 58 -16.39 -4.16 -5.57
CA GLN A 58 -17.59 -4.85 -6.04
C GLN A 58 -18.79 -4.68 -5.10
N GLU A 59 -18.54 -4.57 -3.78
CA GLU A 59 -19.59 -4.27 -2.79
C GLU A 59 -20.14 -2.85 -2.97
N ALA A 60 -19.29 -1.89 -3.39
CA ALA A 60 -19.71 -0.53 -3.69
C ALA A 60 -20.36 -0.41 -5.08
N ASP A 61 -19.82 -1.09 -6.09
CA ASP A 61 -20.34 -1.13 -7.47
C ASP A 61 -19.90 -2.42 -8.17
N CYS A 62 -20.88 -3.26 -8.54
CA CYS A 62 -20.64 -4.56 -9.16
C CYS A 62 -19.90 -4.49 -10.50
N THR A 63 -19.89 -3.33 -11.18
CA THR A 63 -19.22 -3.14 -12.47
C THR A 63 -17.78 -2.62 -12.32
N ASN A 64 -17.38 -2.21 -11.11
CA ASN A 64 -16.11 -1.57 -10.83
C ASN A 64 -15.00 -2.61 -10.57
N HIS A 65 -14.39 -3.10 -11.64
CA HIS A 65 -13.30 -4.08 -11.57
C HIS A 65 -11.94 -3.41 -11.34
N LEU A 66 -11.51 -3.38 -10.09
CA LEU A 66 -10.28 -2.73 -9.62
C LEU A 66 -9.07 -3.66 -9.56
N LEU A 67 -9.26 -4.98 -9.62
CA LEU A 67 -8.21 -5.98 -9.38
C LEU A 67 -6.95 -5.73 -10.24
N MET A 68 -7.12 -5.49 -11.54
CA MET A 68 -5.99 -5.28 -12.45
C MET A 68 -5.18 -4.02 -12.09
N HIS A 69 -5.85 -2.95 -11.67
CA HIS A 69 -5.20 -1.70 -11.25
C HIS A 69 -4.58 -1.84 -9.85
N ALA A 70 -5.30 -2.48 -8.93
CA ALA A 70 -4.89 -2.73 -7.56
C ALA A 70 -3.67 -3.66 -7.46
N VAL A 71 -3.54 -4.64 -8.36
CA VAL A 71 -2.36 -5.49 -8.44
C VAL A 71 -1.10 -4.69 -8.76
N GLY A 72 -1.19 -3.70 -9.66
CA GLY A 72 -0.06 -2.81 -9.97
C GLY A 72 0.43 -2.03 -8.74
N ALA A 73 -0.51 -1.44 -7.97
CA ALA A 73 -0.17 -0.76 -6.73
C ALA A 73 0.45 -1.70 -5.68
N ASN A 74 -0.08 -2.92 -5.54
CA ASN A 74 0.43 -3.93 -4.59
C ASN A 74 1.86 -4.39 -4.95
N VAL A 75 2.15 -4.58 -6.24
CA VAL A 75 3.52 -4.91 -6.70
C VAL A 75 4.49 -3.77 -6.38
N ALA A 76 4.10 -2.51 -6.58
CA ALA A 76 4.92 -1.36 -6.21
C ALA A 76 5.26 -1.34 -4.70
N GLY A 77 4.28 -1.68 -3.85
CA GLY A 77 4.46 -1.82 -2.40
C GLY A 77 5.50 -2.85 -1.99
N GLN A 78 5.48 -4.03 -2.63
CA GLN A 78 6.51 -5.07 -2.40
C GLN A 78 7.91 -4.59 -2.78
N ILE A 79 8.05 -3.94 -3.95
CA ILE A 79 9.34 -3.41 -4.39
C ILE A 79 9.86 -2.35 -3.41
N ALA A 80 8.99 -1.43 -2.96
CA ALA A 80 9.34 -0.42 -1.97
C ALA A 80 9.80 -1.03 -0.64
N SER A 81 9.16 -2.10 -0.19
CA SER A 81 9.54 -2.82 1.04
C SER A 81 10.94 -3.42 0.94
N VAL A 82 11.27 -4.04 -0.21
CA VAL A 82 12.62 -4.60 -0.45
C VAL A 82 13.67 -3.49 -0.50
N LEU A 83 13.37 -2.36 -1.16
CA LEU A 83 14.27 -1.20 -1.21
C LEU A 83 14.52 -0.62 0.18
N ALA A 84 13.47 -0.42 0.99
CA ALA A 84 13.59 0.08 2.35
C ALA A 84 14.43 -0.87 3.22
N GLY A 85 14.20 -2.18 3.14
CA GLY A 85 15.01 -3.19 3.83
C GLY A 85 16.47 -3.14 3.40
N GLY A 86 16.73 -3.04 2.09
CA GLY A 86 18.09 -2.93 1.55
C GLY A 86 18.82 -1.67 2.01
N MET A 87 18.13 -0.52 2.06
CA MET A 87 18.71 0.73 2.57
C MET A 87 19.06 0.63 4.05
N ILE A 88 18.19 0.04 4.88
CA ILE A 88 18.46 -0.16 6.31
C ILE A 88 19.71 -1.04 6.50
N LEU A 89 19.83 -2.13 5.75
CA LEU A 89 21.00 -3.02 5.81
C LEU A 89 22.30 -2.33 5.40
N ASN A 90 22.25 -1.32 4.52
CA ASN A 90 23.41 -0.56 4.10
C ASN A 90 23.77 0.58 5.06
N LEU A 91 22.78 1.33 5.52
CA LEU A 91 22.95 2.55 6.31
C LEU A 91 23.22 2.26 7.79
N VAL A 92 22.59 1.24 8.39
CA VAL A 92 22.77 0.96 9.82
C VAL A 92 24.22 0.62 10.16
N PRO A 93 24.94 -0.24 9.42
CA PRO A 93 26.37 -0.48 9.68
C PRO A 93 27.24 0.77 9.52
N GLN A 94 26.91 1.67 8.58
CA GLN A 94 27.66 2.92 8.37
C GLN A 94 27.43 3.98 9.46
N LEU A 95 26.28 3.94 10.13
CA LEU A 95 25.93 4.85 11.23
C LEU A 95 26.42 4.36 12.59
N MET A 96 26.71 3.06 12.71
CA MET A 96 27.17 2.42 13.96
C MET A 96 28.69 2.23 14.03
N GLY A 97 29.43 2.52 12.95
CA GLY A 97 30.89 2.56 12.90
C GLY A 97 31.42 3.98 12.83
#